data_AF-D7CNV5-F1
#
_entry.id   AF-D7CNV5-F1
#
_cell.length_a   1.000
_cell.length_b   1.000
_cell.length_c   1.000
_cell.angle_alpha   90.00
_cell.angle_beta   90.00
_cell.angle_gamma   90.00
#
_symmetry.space_group_name_H-M   'P 1'
#
loop_
_entity.id
_entity.type
_entity.pdbx_description
1 polymer ?
#
loop_
_entity_poly.entity_id
_entity_poly.type
_entity_poly.pdbx_seq_one_letter_code
_entity_poly.pdbx_strand_id
1 'polypeptide(L)'
;MILVAGYAYLAINTDWSWVKNKAYYNILGCYGRVVASHARLQIVFNPGLREEVVPAQVTGLLKNGQLSILGWEDVSKPGIPRPGLTVAAITPEARADSLTLVNGVVQRRVQVLVECSKMDKWHTTSEGWESLKQLRRTCLRVVVFDGGHHLSTIGTCPDIILVPVVNGYAAHSYMKDGIRVEKLKRLLVQTRAPSAIIAVPRWAVVKSPSCLGVLAARAYLQLVREGKRCGVEFSRPVTSPGMSKLNGTVFCYVNGESAEEFSGKLRSLGLRDVRRVYIALNYSRLDPTNALSYAERLQQHTGKPVMVVNEPVNVVDAVVDGFWQPGLRRFGEG
;
A
#
# COMPACT_ATOMS: atom_id res chain seq x y z
N MET A 1 -8.01 -27.34 -10.20
CA MET A 1 -7.95 -26.00 -9.59
C MET A 1 -8.19 -25.99 -8.08
N ILE A 2 -9.13 -26.78 -7.53
CA ILE A 2 -9.42 -26.82 -6.08
C ILE A 2 -8.20 -27.22 -5.23
N LEU A 3 -7.41 -28.21 -5.68
CA LEU A 3 -6.17 -28.61 -4.99
C LEU A 3 -5.09 -27.53 -4.99
N VAL A 4 -4.95 -26.76 -6.08
CA VAL A 4 -4.01 -25.63 -6.18
C VAL A 4 -4.48 -24.46 -5.32
N ALA A 5 -5.79 -24.21 -5.26
CA ALA A 5 -6.38 -23.18 -4.41
C ALA A 5 -6.26 -23.55 -2.92
N GLY A 6 -6.50 -24.81 -2.55
CA GLY A 6 -6.31 -25.30 -1.18
C GLY A 6 -4.84 -25.30 -0.75
N TYR A 7 -3.93 -25.69 -1.63
CA TYR A 7 -2.49 -25.63 -1.40
C TYR A 7 -1.99 -24.18 -1.28
N ALA A 8 -2.44 -23.27 -2.15
CA ALA A 8 -2.12 -21.85 -2.06
C ALA A 8 -2.72 -21.21 -0.80
N TYR A 9 -3.95 -21.57 -0.42
CA TYR A 9 -4.59 -21.09 0.81
C TYR A 9 -3.81 -21.53 2.05
N LEU A 10 -3.43 -22.80 2.13
CA LEU A 10 -2.60 -23.30 3.23
C LEU A 10 -1.25 -22.59 3.25
N ALA A 11 -0.56 -22.52 2.12
CA ALA A 11 0.78 -21.93 2.05
C ALA A 11 0.84 -20.39 2.19
N ILE A 12 -0.26 -19.68 1.91
CA ILE A 12 -0.40 -18.23 2.22
C ILE A 12 -0.61 -18.00 3.72
N ASN A 13 -1.22 -18.97 4.42
CA ASN A 13 -1.58 -18.84 5.83
C ASN A 13 -0.68 -19.63 6.80
N THR A 14 0.23 -20.49 6.32
CA THR A 14 1.20 -21.24 7.15
C THR A 14 2.64 -20.92 6.77
N ASP A 15 3.51 -20.76 7.78
CA ASP A 15 4.92 -20.40 7.57
C ASP A 15 5.80 -21.63 7.31
N TRP A 16 5.55 -22.33 6.19
CA TRP A 16 6.31 -23.52 5.80
C TRP A 16 7.57 -23.14 5.02
N SER A 17 8.59 -22.65 5.72
CA SER A 17 9.86 -22.21 5.14
C SER A 17 10.55 -23.27 4.25
N TRP A 18 10.39 -24.57 4.54
CA TRP A 18 10.97 -25.68 3.78
C TRP A 18 10.28 -25.97 2.44
N VAL A 19 9.06 -25.46 2.21
CA VAL A 19 8.30 -25.62 0.95
C VAL A 19 8.49 -24.44 0.00
N LYS A 20 9.02 -23.30 0.49
CA LYS A 20 9.24 -22.05 -0.27
C LYS A 20 10.45 -22.13 -1.22
N ASN A 21 10.46 -23.09 -2.13
CA ASN A 21 11.46 -23.22 -3.19
C ASN A 21 11.05 -22.47 -4.48
N LYS A 22 11.91 -22.44 -5.50
CA LYS A 22 11.65 -21.75 -6.77
C LYS A 22 10.36 -22.25 -7.47
N ALA A 23 10.06 -23.54 -7.39
CA ALA A 23 8.85 -24.11 -8.00
C ALA A 23 7.58 -23.62 -7.28
N TYR A 24 7.61 -23.51 -5.96
CA TYR A 24 6.52 -22.92 -5.17
C TYR A 24 6.20 -21.49 -5.61
N TYR A 25 7.21 -20.62 -5.71
CA TYR A 25 7.01 -19.24 -6.14
C TYR A 25 6.51 -19.13 -7.59
N ASN A 26 6.93 -20.06 -8.47
CA ASN A 26 6.41 -20.12 -9.84
C ASN A 26 4.92 -20.49 -9.88
N ILE A 27 4.50 -21.53 -9.14
CA ILE A 27 3.09 -21.94 -9.05
C ILE A 27 2.25 -20.82 -8.47
N LEU A 28 2.71 -20.22 -7.37
CA LEU A 28 2.05 -19.09 -6.72
C LEU A 28 1.97 -17.86 -7.65
N GLY A 29 3.00 -17.62 -8.46
CA GLY A 29 3.04 -16.61 -9.50
C GLY A 29 2.01 -16.86 -10.62
N CYS A 30 1.85 -18.11 -11.06
CA CYS A 30 0.85 -18.50 -12.05
C CYS A 30 -0.57 -18.35 -11.50
N TYR A 31 -0.85 -18.91 -10.32
CA TYR A 31 -2.13 -18.73 -9.63
C TYR A 31 -2.44 -17.24 -9.46
N GLY A 32 -1.49 -16.49 -8.92
CA GLY A 32 -1.58 -15.05 -8.69
C GLY A 32 -1.90 -14.28 -9.97
N ARG A 33 -1.29 -14.62 -11.10
CA ARG A 33 -1.58 -14.00 -12.40
C ARG A 33 -3.00 -14.29 -12.87
N VAL A 34 -3.47 -15.53 -12.74
CA VAL A 34 -4.83 -15.94 -13.16
C VAL A 34 -5.87 -15.22 -12.33
N VAL A 35 -5.77 -15.26 -10.99
CA VAL A 35 -6.74 -14.58 -10.12
C VAL A 35 -6.69 -13.07 -10.29
N ALA A 36 -5.49 -12.49 -10.42
CA ALA A 36 -5.32 -11.06 -10.67
C ALA A 36 -5.94 -10.60 -11.99
N SER A 37 -6.08 -11.48 -12.98
CA SER A 37 -6.69 -11.13 -14.28
C SER A 37 -8.22 -11.09 -14.20
N HIS A 38 -8.81 -11.88 -13.29
CA HIS A 38 -10.26 -12.03 -13.14
C HIS A 38 -10.85 -11.28 -11.93
N ALA A 39 -10.00 -10.83 -11.00
CA ALA A 39 -10.45 -10.12 -9.81
C ALA A 39 -11.26 -8.86 -10.17
N ARG A 40 -12.36 -8.61 -9.46
CA ARG A 40 -13.12 -7.37 -9.61
C ARG A 40 -12.38 -6.25 -8.88
N LEU A 41 -11.90 -5.24 -9.61
CA LEU A 41 -11.33 -4.03 -9.03
C LEU A 41 -12.44 -2.99 -8.87
N GLN A 42 -12.49 -2.36 -7.71
CA GLN A 42 -13.43 -1.30 -7.41
C GLN A 42 -12.67 -0.01 -7.08
N ILE A 43 -12.99 1.06 -7.80
CA ILE A 43 -12.55 2.40 -7.43
C ILE A 43 -13.36 2.84 -6.21
N VAL A 44 -12.70 3.01 -5.07
CA VAL A 44 -13.31 3.50 -3.83
C VAL A 44 -13.19 5.02 -3.72
N PHE A 45 -12.07 5.56 -4.21
CA PHE A 45 -11.78 6.98 -4.27
C PHE A 45 -10.88 7.28 -5.47
N ASN A 46 -11.17 8.35 -6.21
CA ASN A 46 -10.41 8.73 -7.40
C ASN A 46 -10.20 10.26 -7.44
N PRO A 47 -9.07 10.77 -6.94
CA PRO A 47 -8.67 12.18 -7.08
C PRO A 47 -8.02 12.48 -8.44
N GLY A 48 -7.93 11.49 -9.34
CA GLY A 48 -7.23 11.56 -10.62
C GLY A 48 -5.81 11.01 -10.55
N LEU A 49 -5.22 10.74 -11.73
CA LEU A 49 -3.82 10.35 -11.88
C LEU A 49 -2.98 11.55 -12.32
N ARG A 50 -1.67 11.47 -12.07
CA ARG A 50 -0.71 12.41 -12.65
C ARG A 50 -0.51 12.13 -14.13
N GLU A 51 -0.46 13.21 -14.89
CA GLU A 51 -0.15 13.14 -16.31
C GLU A 51 1.36 13.04 -16.55
N GLU A 52 1.76 12.81 -17.79
CA GLU A 52 3.16 12.86 -18.29
C GLU A 52 4.08 11.72 -17.85
N VAL A 53 3.76 11.01 -16.78
CA VAL A 53 4.57 9.88 -16.30
C VAL A 53 4.44 8.64 -17.20
N VAL A 54 3.21 8.37 -17.66
CA VAL A 54 2.93 7.27 -18.59
C VAL A 54 2.47 7.88 -19.90
N PRO A 55 3.30 7.82 -20.97
CA PRO A 55 2.93 8.39 -22.26
C PRO A 55 1.67 7.74 -22.84
N ALA A 56 0.84 8.51 -23.55
CA ALA A 56 -0.39 8.02 -24.17
C ALA A 56 -0.14 6.83 -25.13
N GLN A 57 1.02 6.81 -25.81
CA GLN A 57 1.41 5.68 -26.66
C GLN A 57 1.53 4.39 -25.84
N VAL A 58 2.12 4.46 -24.64
CA VAL A 58 2.28 3.30 -23.74
C VAL A 58 0.91 2.79 -23.28
N THR A 59 -0.03 3.68 -22.99
CA THR A 59 -1.42 3.31 -22.69
C THR A 59 -2.07 2.57 -23.85
N GLY A 60 -1.84 3.01 -25.09
CA GLY A 60 -2.32 2.34 -26.30
C GLY A 60 -1.75 0.93 -26.46
N LEU A 61 -0.44 0.76 -26.26
CA LEU A 61 0.24 -0.53 -26.33
C LEU A 61 -0.28 -1.52 -25.27
N LEU A 62 -0.57 -1.04 -24.06
CA LEU A 62 -1.15 -1.88 -23.01
C LEU A 62 -2.55 -2.37 -23.38
N LYS A 63 -3.38 -1.56 -24.05
CA LYS A 63 -4.69 -2.01 -24.57
C LYS A 63 -4.54 -3.14 -25.59
N ASN A 64 -3.41 -3.20 -26.29
CA ASN A 64 -3.03 -4.27 -27.23
C ASN A 64 -2.30 -5.44 -26.53
N GLY A 65 -2.33 -5.49 -25.19
CA GLY A 65 -1.76 -6.59 -24.41
C GLY A 65 -0.26 -6.49 -24.15
N GLN A 66 0.42 -5.40 -24.53
CA GLN A 66 1.85 -5.24 -24.29
C GLN A 66 2.11 -4.76 -22.85
N LEU A 67 2.29 -5.75 -21.96
CA LEU A 67 2.62 -5.57 -20.55
C LEU A 67 3.92 -6.32 -20.23
N SER A 68 4.92 -5.58 -19.76
CA SER A 68 6.16 -6.13 -19.22
C SER A 68 6.13 -6.06 -17.70
N ILE A 69 6.24 -7.20 -17.03
CA ILE A 69 6.31 -7.27 -15.56
C ILE A 69 7.73 -7.63 -15.16
N LEU A 70 8.29 -6.88 -14.22
CA LEU A 70 9.64 -7.08 -13.66
C LEU A 70 9.54 -7.39 -12.16
N GLY A 71 10.30 -8.40 -11.72
CA GLY A 71 10.54 -8.66 -10.30
C GLY A 71 11.71 -7.83 -9.75
N TRP A 72 11.95 -7.94 -8.44
CA TRP A 72 13.08 -7.26 -7.79
C TRP A 72 14.43 -7.76 -8.34
N GLU A 73 14.52 -9.04 -8.74
CA GLU A 73 15.70 -9.65 -9.35
C GLU A 73 16.02 -9.05 -10.73
N ASP A 74 15.00 -8.65 -11.48
CA ASP A 74 15.16 -8.03 -12.80
C ASP A 74 15.63 -6.58 -12.67
N VAL A 75 15.03 -5.82 -11.74
CA VAL A 75 15.38 -4.40 -11.54
C VAL A 75 16.73 -4.22 -10.84
N SER A 76 17.15 -5.17 -10.01
CA SER A 76 18.47 -5.13 -9.35
C SER A 76 19.64 -5.39 -10.30
N LYS A 77 19.37 -5.78 -11.55
CA LYS A 77 20.39 -6.00 -12.58
C LYS A 77 20.31 -4.93 -13.67
N PRO A 78 21.45 -4.54 -14.26
CA PRO A 78 21.44 -3.67 -15.44
C PRO A 78 20.56 -4.21 -16.55
N GLY A 79 19.91 -3.31 -17.28
CA GLY A 79 19.26 -3.67 -18.53
C GLY A 79 18.50 -2.52 -19.15
N ILE A 80 17.90 -2.81 -20.30
CA ILE A 80 17.29 -1.81 -21.16
C ILE A 80 15.79 -1.68 -20.91
N PRO A 81 15.18 -0.52 -21.27
CA PRO A 81 13.73 -0.36 -21.30
C PRO A 81 13.06 -1.41 -22.19
N ARG A 82 11.85 -1.84 -21.81
CA ARG A 82 11.03 -2.79 -22.58
C ARG A 82 9.88 -2.07 -23.30
N PRO A 83 9.40 -2.59 -24.44
CA PRO A 83 8.21 -2.05 -25.10
C PRO A 83 6.95 -2.27 -24.26
N GLY A 84 5.94 -1.42 -24.47
CA GLY A 84 4.67 -1.46 -23.74
C GLY A 84 4.73 -0.86 -22.34
N LEU A 85 3.70 -1.12 -21.52
CA LEU A 85 3.71 -0.71 -20.13
C LEU A 85 4.67 -1.61 -19.35
N THR A 86 5.72 -1.04 -18.78
CA THR A 86 6.60 -1.75 -17.85
C THR A 86 6.18 -1.49 -16.41
N VAL A 87 5.85 -2.56 -15.71
CA VAL A 87 5.51 -2.56 -14.29
C VAL A 87 6.59 -3.30 -13.52
N ALA A 88 7.20 -2.65 -12.54
CA ALA A 88 8.08 -3.34 -11.58
C ALA A 88 7.30 -3.57 -10.28
N ALA A 89 7.45 -4.74 -9.70
CA ALA A 89 6.84 -5.06 -8.42
C ALA A 89 7.91 -5.51 -7.42
N ILE A 90 8.08 -4.73 -6.36
CA ILE A 90 9.03 -4.99 -5.28
C ILE A 90 8.28 -5.68 -4.15
N THR A 91 8.43 -7.00 -4.08
CA THR A 91 7.77 -7.85 -3.09
C THR A 91 8.56 -7.88 -1.77
N PRO A 92 7.96 -8.35 -0.66
CA PRO A 92 8.63 -8.41 0.64
C PRO A 92 9.93 -9.24 0.65
N GLU A 93 10.09 -10.20 -0.26
CA GLU A 93 11.31 -11.03 -0.33
C GLU A 93 12.52 -10.32 -0.97
N ALA A 94 12.35 -9.07 -1.42
CA ALA A 94 13.41 -8.33 -2.08
C ALA A 94 14.67 -8.20 -1.21
N ARG A 95 15.76 -8.80 -1.70
CA ARG A 95 17.05 -8.86 -0.98
C ARG A 95 17.95 -7.68 -1.25
N ALA A 96 17.87 -7.10 -2.44
CA ALA A 96 18.59 -5.88 -2.78
C ALA A 96 18.20 -4.73 -1.83
N ASP A 97 19.12 -3.80 -1.64
CA ASP A 97 18.85 -2.56 -0.92
C ASP A 97 17.93 -1.66 -1.76
N SER A 98 17.23 -0.75 -1.09
CA SER A 98 16.22 0.09 -1.72
C SER A 98 16.80 1.04 -2.78
N LEU A 99 18.03 1.53 -2.60
CA LEU A 99 18.64 2.46 -3.56
C LEU A 99 18.98 1.75 -4.87
N THR A 100 19.53 0.54 -4.80
CA THR A 100 19.76 -0.31 -5.97
C THR A 100 18.46 -0.56 -6.75
N LEU A 101 17.37 -0.86 -6.03
CA LEU A 101 16.07 -1.08 -6.66
C LEU A 101 15.54 0.17 -7.36
N VAL A 102 15.61 1.33 -6.71
CA VAL A 102 15.20 2.62 -7.30
C VAL A 102 16.01 2.95 -8.54
N ASN A 103 17.33 2.79 -8.49
CA ASN A 103 18.19 3.04 -9.64
C ASN A 103 17.83 2.14 -10.82
N GLY A 104 17.54 0.87 -10.56
CA GLY A 104 17.06 -0.08 -11.58
C GLY A 104 15.73 0.31 -12.21
N VAL A 105 14.77 0.77 -11.40
CA VAL A 105 13.47 1.29 -11.86
C VAL A 105 13.67 2.46 -12.81
N VAL A 106 14.53 3.41 -12.44
CA VAL A 106 14.82 4.61 -13.24
C VAL A 106 15.56 4.27 -14.53
N GLN A 107 16.62 3.46 -14.45
CA GLN A 107 17.42 3.06 -15.61
C GLN A 107 16.57 2.34 -16.67
N ARG A 108 15.68 1.45 -16.24
CA ARG A 108 14.78 0.69 -17.13
C ARG A 108 13.56 1.48 -17.58
N ARG A 109 13.41 2.74 -17.15
CA ARG A 109 12.24 3.60 -17.43
C ARG A 109 10.93 2.88 -17.12
N VAL A 110 10.85 2.27 -15.94
CA VAL A 110 9.62 1.63 -15.46
C VAL A 110 8.51 2.69 -15.35
N GLN A 111 7.32 2.41 -15.88
CA GLN A 111 6.19 3.35 -15.83
C GLN A 111 5.38 3.23 -14.54
N VAL A 112 5.28 2.03 -13.97
CA VAL A 112 4.52 1.77 -12.74
C VAL A 112 5.36 0.93 -11.78
N LEU A 113 5.52 1.41 -10.56
CA LEU A 113 6.25 0.75 -9.49
C LEU A 113 5.27 0.32 -8.40
N VAL A 114 5.17 -0.99 -8.16
CA VAL A 114 4.40 -1.55 -7.05
C VAL A 114 5.32 -1.81 -5.86
N GLU A 115 4.94 -1.28 -4.71
CA GLU A 115 5.72 -1.27 -3.48
C GLU A 115 5.00 -2.03 -2.38
N CYS A 116 5.75 -2.88 -1.66
CA CYS A 116 5.28 -3.57 -0.47
C CYS A 116 6.19 -3.26 0.73
N SER A 117 5.58 -3.09 1.90
CA SER A 117 6.10 -3.16 3.28
C SER A 117 7.51 -2.61 3.53
N LYS A 118 8.58 -3.27 3.04
CA LYS A 118 9.98 -2.85 3.25
C LYS A 118 10.25 -1.49 2.62
N MET A 119 9.80 -1.28 1.38
CA MET A 119 10.07 -0.05 0.65
C MET A 119 9.23 1.12 1.18
N ASP A 120 8.00 0.84 1.61
CA ASP A 120 7.12 1.79 2.27
C ASP A 120 7.75 2.40 3.53
N LYS A 121 8.36 1.55 4.37
CA LYS A 121 9.08 2.01 5.56
C LYS A 121 10.30 2.84 5.19
N TRP A 122 11.07 2.40 4.20
CA TRP A 122 12.27 3.11 3.76
C TRP A 122 11.95 4.51 3.23
N HIS A 123 10.84 4.68 2.50
CA HIS A 123 10.36 5.98 2.02
C HIS A 123 10.04 7.00 3.12
N THR A 124 9.96 6.56 4.38
CA THR A 124 9.78 7.46 5.54
C THR A 124 11.11 7.95 6.14
N THR A 125 12.27 7.53 5.62
CA THR A 125 13.60 8.02 6.04
C THR A 125 14.06 9.21 5.19
N SER A 126 15.09 9.93 5.64
CA SER A 126 15.71 11.02 4.86
C SER A 126 16.29 10.54 3.53
N GLU A 127 16.88 9.34 3.49
CA GLU A 127 17.43 8.74 2.27
C GLU A 127 16.32 8.31 1.30
N GLY A 128 15.26 7.71 1.82
CA GLY A 128 14.09 7.33 1.04
C GLY A 128 13.41 8.54 0.39
N TRP A 129 13.40 9.69 1.07
CA TRP A 129 12.87 10.93 0.50
C TRP A 129 13.57 11.38 -0.79
N GLU A 130 14.90 11.34 -0.85
CA GLU A 130 15.62 11.72 -2.06
C GLU A 130 15.23 10.82 -3.25
N SER A 131 15.05 9.54 -2.97
CA SER A 131 14.59 8.56 -3.95
C SER A 131 13.12 8.77 -4.35
N LEU A 132 12.24 9.16 -3.42
CA LEU A 132 10.85 9.52 -3.72
C LEU A 132 10.76 10.66 -4.73
N LYS A 133 11.61 11.69 -4.63
CA LYS A 133 11.63 12.79 -5.61
C LYS A 133 11.94 12.29 -7.01
N GLN A 134 12.90 11.37 -7.11
CA GLN A 134 13.29 10.78 -8.39
C GLN A 134 12.16 9.92 -8.95
N LEU A 135 11.65 8.97 -8.16
CA LEU A 135 10.54 8.08 -8.54
C LEU A 135 9.30 8.86 -8.95
N ARG A 136 8.95 9.92 -8.21
CA ARG A 136 7.80 10.77 -8.55
C ARG A 136 7.94 11.28 -9.98
N ARG A 137 9.11 11.74 -10.42
CA ARG A 137 9.26 12.27 -11.79
C ARG A 137 9.18 11.20 -12.89
N THR A 138 9.50 9.94 -12.56
CA THR A 138 9.75 8.91 -13.59
C THR A 138 8.69 7.82 -13.66
N CYS A 139 7.95 7.55 -12.59
CA CYS A 139 6.98 6.47 -12.55
C CYS A 139 5.77 6.76 -11.64
N LEU A 140 4.67 6.04 -11.88
CA LEU A 140 3.53 5.99 -10.96
C LEU A 140 3.83 5.02 -9.84
N ARG A 141 3.59 5.41 -8.59
CA ARG A 141 3.77 4.55 -7.41
C ARG A 141 2.45 3.92 -7.01
N VAL A 142 2.46 2.60 -6.84
CA VAL A 142 1.34 1.80 -6.35
C VAL A 142 1.77 1.15 -5.04
N VAL A 143 1.04 1.41 -3.96
CA VAL A 143 1.32 0.82 -2.65
C VAL A 143 0.28 -0.24 -2.34
N VAL A 144 0.71 -1.44 -1.95
CA VAL A 144 -0.19 -2.47 -1.43
C VAL A 144 -0.45 -2.15 0.04
N PHE A 145 -1.67 -1.71 0.35
CA PHE A 145 -2.07 -1.30 1.70
C PHE A 145 -2.94 -2.38 2.31
N ASP A 146 -2.33 -3.26 3.12
CA ASP A 146 -3.01 -4.37 3.77
C ASP A 146 -3.02 -4.26 5.30
N GLY A 147 -2.89 -3.06 5.87
CA GLY A 147 -3.00 -2.86 7.32
C GLY A 147 -2.54 -1.48 7.77
N GLY A 148 -2.73 -1.19 9.05
CA GLY A 148 -2.37 0.08 9.68
C GLY A 148 -0.87 0.38 9.66
N HIS A 149 -0.02 -0.62 9.57
CA HIS A 149 1.42 -0.46 9.37
C HIS A 149 1.82 0.27 8.08
N HIS A 150 0.89 0.41 7.13
CA HIS A 150 1.06 1.22 5.92
C HIS A 150 0.55 2.67 6.06
N LEU A 151 -0.04 3.05 7.20
CA LEU A 151 -0.69 4.36 7.38
C LEU A 151 0.25 5.52 7.05
N SER A 152 1.50 5.44 7.51
CA SER A 152 2.53 6.46 7.25
C SER A 152 2.88 6.62 5.77
N THR A 153 2.55 5.66 4.90
CA THR A 153 2.81 5.79 3.46
C THR A 153 1.87 6.80 2.79
N ILE A 154 0.70 7.09 3.37
CA ILE A 154 -0.27 8.05 2.80
C ILE A 154 0.37 9.42 2.58
N GLY A 155 1.11 9.94 3.56
CA GLY A 155 1.78 11.23 3.42
C GLY A 155 2.95 11.24 2.43
N THR A 156 3.41 10.07 1.96
CA THR A 156 4.39 9.97 0.85
C THR A 156 3.74 10.11 -0.53
N CYS A 157 2.42 10.29 -0.58
CA CYS A 157 1.61 10.52 -1.78
C CYS A 157 1.85 9.49 -2.91
N PRO A 158 1.60 8.18 -2.68
CA PRO A 158 1.54 7.22 -3.78
C PRO A 158 0.43 7.62 -4.77
N ASP A 159 0.52 7.18 -6.02
CA ASP A 159 -0.52 7.48 -7.03
C ASP A 159 -1.74 6.58 -6.85
N ILE A 160 -1.51 5.31 -6.52
CA ILE A 160 -2.55 4.30 -6.30
C ILE A 160 -2.28 3.59 -4.98
N ILE A 161 -3.30 3.49 -4.14
CA ILE A 161 -3.35 2.61 -2.98
C ILE A 161 -4.20 1.41 -3.38
N LEU A 162 -3.54 0.28 -3.60
CA LEU A 162 -4.19 -0.99 -3.87
C LEU A 162 -4.51 -1.66 -2.52
N VAL A 163 -5.79 -1.84 -2.24
CA VAL A 163 -6.27 -2.32 -0.94
C VAL A 163 -6.83 -3.73 -1.08
N PRO A 164 -6.14 -4.76 -0.55
CA PRO A 164 -6.69 -6.10 -0.43
C PRO A 164 -7.79 -6.11 0.64
N VAL A 165 -9.05 -6.26 0.22
CA VAL A 165 -10.23 -6.13 1.08
C VAL A 165 -10.77 -7.49 1.51
N VAL A 166 -11.05 -7.63 2.80
CA VAL A 166 -11.85 -8.70 3.39
C VAL A 166 -12.85 -8.08 4.36
N ASN A 167 -14.15 -8.34 4.17
CA ASN A 167 -15.26 -7.82 4.99
C ASN A 167 -15.16 -6.32 5.32
N GLY A 168 -14.75 -5.51 4.34
CA GLY A 168 -14.63 -4.06 4.48
C GLY A 168 -13.36 -3.56 5.17
N TYR A 169 -12.41 -4.44 5.48
CA TYR A 169 -11.11 -4.10 6.03
C TYR A 169 -9.98 -4.27 5.01
N ALA A 170 -9.02 -3.35 5.07
CA ALA A 170 -7.63 -3.62 4.71
C ALA A 170 -6.98 -4.34 5.89
N ALA A 171 -6.69 -5.64 5.75
CA ALA A 171 -6.18 -6.45 6.85
C ALA A 171 -5.04 -7.39 6.42
N HIS A 172 -4.04 -7.48 7.30
CA HIS A 172 -2.86 -8.31 7.10
C HIS A 172 -3.18 -9.72 7.57
N SER A 173 -2.53 -10.73 6.99
CA SER A 173 -2.76 -12.12 7.41
C SER A 173 -2.36 -12.33 8.88
N TYR A 174 -1.24 -11.75 9.27
CA TYR A 174 -0.65 -11.91 10.61
C TYR A 174 -0.86 -10.72 11.56
N MET A 175 -0.79 -9.47 11.06
CA MET A 175 -0.82 -8.30 11.95
C MET A 175 -2.26 -7.97 12.33
N LYS A 176 -2.49 -7.75 13.62
CA LYS A 176 -3.76 -7.24 14.14
C LYS A 176 -3.73 -5.73 14.06
N ASP A 177 -3.94 -5.18 12.88
CA ASP A 177 -3.86 -3.74 12.66
C ASP A 177 -4.79 -3.25 11.53
N GLY A 178 -5.89 -3.97 11.29
CA GLY A 178 -6.80 -3.71 10.19
C GLY A 178 -7.41 -2.30 10.18
N ILE A 179 -7.58 -1.72 9.00
CA ILE A 179 -8.25 -0.43 8.80
C ILE A 179 -9.48 -0.62 7.93
N ARG A 180 -10.64 -0.11 8.37
CA ARG A 180 -11.84 -0.09 7.53
C ARG A 180 -11.61 0.74 6.27
N VAL A 181 -11.98 0.21 5.11
CA VAL A 181 -11.83 0.88 3.81
C VAL A 181 -12.53 2.24 3.79
N GLU A 182 -13.73 2.34 4.41
CA GLU A 182 -14.45 3.61 4.55
C GLU A 182 -13.74 4.62 5.46
N LYS A 183 -13.01 4.15 6.49
CA LYS A 183 -12.15 5.03 7.29
C LYS A 183 -11.00 5.54 6.43
N LEU A 184 -10.31 4.66 5.70
CA LEU A 184 -9.21 5.01 4.79
C LEU A 184 -9.66 6.06 3.75
N LYS A 185 -10.81 5.86 3.10
CA LYS A 185 -11.42 6.84 2.17
C LYS A 185 -11.60 8.21 2.84
N ARG A 186 -12.19 8.25 4.04
CA ARG A 186 -12.38 9.49 4.78
C ARG A 186 -11.07 10.19 5.10
N LEU A 187 -10.03 9.44 5.47
CA LEU A 187 -8.69 10.01 5.72
C LEU A 187 -8.16 10.71 4.46
N LEU A 188 -8.20 10.06 3.31
CA LEU A 188 -7.69 10.63 2.06
C LEU A 188 -8.51 11.86 1.60
N VAL A 189 -9.85 11.81 1.70
CA VAL A 189 -10.72 12.96 1.39
C VAL A 189 -10.40 14.15 2.29
N GLN A 190 -10.34 13.93 3.61
CA GLN A 190 -10.13 15.00 4.58
C GLN A 190 -8.74 15.63 4.48
N THR A 191 -7.74 14.85 4.05
CA THR A 191 -6.36 15.32 3.86
C THR A 191 -6.08 15.80 2.45
N ARG A 192 -7.05 15.69 1.52
CA ARG A 192 -6.86 15.96 0.09
C ARG A 192 -5.65 15.19 -0.48
N ALA A 193 -5.50 13.94 -0.07
CA ALA A 193 -4.40 13.10 -0.52
C ALA A 193 -4.57 12.75 -2.01
N PRO A 194 -3.54 12.93 -2.85
CA PRO A 194 -3.62 12.72 -4.30
C PRO A 194 -3.41 11.24 -4.67
N SER A 195 -4.08 10.33 -3.96
CA SER A 195 -3.94 8.89 -4.13
C SER A 195 -5.30 8.26 -4.44
N ALA A 196 -5.41 7.53 -5.54
CA ALA A 196 -6.59 6.74 -5.81
C ALA A 196 -6.64 5.51 -4.89
N ILE A 197 -7.84 5.11 -4.43
CA ILE A 197 -8.03 3.86 -3.69
C ILE A 197 -8.69 2.85 -4.60
N ILE A 198 -8.01 1.73 -4.83
CA ILE A 198 -8.52 0.59 -5.58
C ILE A 198 -8.68 -0.59 -4.64
N ALA A 199 -9.92 -0.96 -4.36
CA ALA A 199 -10.22 -2.18 -3.62
C ALA A 199 -10.15 -3.40 -4.55
N VAL A 200 -9.54 -4.47 -4.04
CA VAL A 200 -9.44 -5.79 -4.68
C VAL A 200 -9.72 -6.86 -3.63
N PRO A 201 -10.45 -7.94 -3.95
CA PRO A 201 -10.69 -9.01 -2.99
C PRO A 201 -9.38 -9.59 -2.44
N ARG A 202 -9.29 -9.79 -1.11
CA ARG A 202 -8.06 -10.22 -0.44
C ARG A 202 -7.46 -11.51 -1.02
N TRP A 203 -8.31 -12.48 -1.37
CA TRP A 203 -7.92 -13.77 -1.95
C TRP A 203 -7.26 -13.65 -3.33
N ALA A 204 -7.46 -12.53 -4.03
CA ALA A 204 -6.89 -12.27 -5.34
C ALA A 204 -5.53 -11.57 -5.28
N VAL A 205 -5.05 -11.22 -4.07
CA VAL A 205 -3.77 -10.52 -3.89
C VAL A 205 -2.73 -11.47 -3.33
N VAL A 206 -1.88 -11.93 -4.24
CA VAL A 206 -0.65 -12.66 -3.94
C VAL A 206 0.51 -11.68 -4.06
N LYS A 207 1.39 -11.60 -3.06
CA LYS A 207 2.57 -10.70 -3.09
C LYS A 207 3.68 -11.27 -3.99
N SER A 208 3.37 -11.50 -5.26
CA SER A 208 4.31 -11.92 -6.31
C SER A 208 4.36 -10.87 -7.43
N PRO A 209 5.48 -10.75 -8.17
CA PRO A 209 5.57 -9.73 -9.20
C PRO A 209 4.50 -9.86 -10.29
N SER A 210 4.21 -11.09 -10.73
CA SER A 210 3.20 -11.37 -11.75
C SER A 210 1.78 -10.94 -11.31
N CYS A 211 1.39 -11.24 -10.07
CA CYS A 211 0.08 -10.88 -9.54
C CYS A 211 -0.06 -9.36 -9.37
N LEU A 212 0.89 -8.75 -8.65
CA LEU A 212 0.89 -7.33 -8.36
C LEU A 212 1.01 -6.48 -9.64
N GLY A 213 1.84 -6.90 -10.59
CA GLY A 213 2.00 -6.23 -11.87
C GLY A 213 0.72 -6.21 -12.70
N VAL A 214 -0.02 -7.34 -12.75
CA VAL A 214 -1.33 -7.40 -13.42
C VAL A 214 -2.36 -6.52 -12.71
N LEU A 215 -2.45 -6.59 -11.39
CA LEU A 215 -3.39 -5.76 -10.62
C LEU A 215 -3.12 -4.26 -10.81
N ALA A 216 -1.85 -3.85 -10.77
CA ALA A 216 -1.44 -2.46 -10.97
C ALA A 216 -1.74 -1.97 -12.39
N ALA A 217 -1.44 -2.78 -13.41
CA ALA A 217 -1.77 -2.43 -14.80
C ALA A 217 -3.28 -2.28 -15.01
N ARG A 218 -4.09 -3.18 -14.43
CA ARG A 218 -5.56 -3.10 -14.51
C ARG A 218 -6.11 -1.89 -13.75
N ALA A 219 -5.59 -1.61 -12.55
CA ALA A 219 -5.94 -0.43 -11.76
C ALA A 219 -5.63 0.87 -12.52
N TYR A 220 -4.42 0.97 -13.08
CA TYR A 220 -4.01 2.09 -13.93
C TYR A 220 -4.96 2.28 -15.12
N LEU A 221 -5.25 1.22 -15.89
CA LEU A 221 -6.18 1.30 -17.02
C LEU A 221 -7.57 1.76 -16.62
N GLN A 222 -8.09 1.27 -15.49
CA GLN A 222 -9.40 1.66 -14.99
C GLN A 222 -9.45 3.15 -14.64
N LEU A 223 -8.41 3.66 -13.97
CA LEU A 223 -8.31 5.09 -13.63
C LEU A 223 -8.11 5.98 -14.85
N VAL A 224 -7.34 5.54 -15.85
CA VAL A 224 -7.19 6.27 -17.12
C VAL A 224 -8.51 6.38 -17.87
N ARG A 225 -9.34 5.33 -17.85
CA ARG A 225 -10.68 5.36 -18.49
C ARG A 225 -11.62 6.37 -17.84
N GLU A 226 -11.51 6.60 -16.54
CA GLU A 226 -12.27 7.65 -15.84
C GLU A 226 -11.83 9.07 -16.23
N GLY A 227 -10.65 9.24 -16.84
CA GLY A 227 -10.19 10.53 -17.38
C GLY A 227 -9.90 11.62 -16.35
N LYS A 228 -9.92 11.30 -15.04
CA LYS A 228 -9.66 12.27 -13.98
C LYS A 228 -8.17 12.59 -13.84
N ARG A 229 -7.87 13.88 -13.70
CA ARG A 229 -6.51 14.40 -13.52
C ARG A 229 -6.28 14.83 -12.08
N CYS A 230 -5.12 14.47 -11.55
CA CYS A 230 -4.69 14.93 -10.24
C CYS A 230 -4.15 16.37 -10.35
N GLY A 231 -4.94 17.34 -9.88
CA GLY A 231 -4.54 18.76 -9.85
C GLY A 231 -3.69 19.16 -8.63
N VAL A 232 -3.23 18.21 -7.82
CA VAL A 232 -2.43 18.50 -6.62
C VAL A 232 -0.95 18.47 -6.95
N GLU A 233 -0.28 19.60 -6.77
CA GLU A 233 1.18 19.67 -6.84
C GLU A 233 1.82 18.84 -5.73
N PHE A 234 2.91 18.14 -6.08
CA PHE A 234 3.66 17.36 -5.11
C PHE A 234 4.54 18.28 -4.27
N SER A 235 4.07 18.64 -3.09
CA SER A 235 4.89 19.29 -2.07
C SER A 235 5.87 18.30 -1.45
N ARG A 236 7.01 18.80 -0.94
CA ARG A 236 7.93 18.01 -0.11
C ARG A 236 7.16 17.39 1.07
N PRO A 237 6.97 16.06 1.12
CA PRO A 237 6.45 15.39 2.28
C PRO A 237 7.47 15.53 3.40
N VAL A 238 6.99 15.77 4.62
CA VAL A 238 7.85 15.74 5.81
C VAL A 238 7.71 14.36 6.41
N THR A 239 8.79 13.58 6.39
CA THR A 239 8.80 12.18 6.81
C THR A 239 9.80 11.96 7.93
N SER A 240 9.53 10.95 8.75
CA SER A 240 10.41 10.41 9.78
C SER A 240 10.06 8.92 9.91
N PRO A 241 10.98 8.01 10.29
CA PRO A 241 10.70 6.58 10.31
C PRO A 241 9.35 6.22 10.95
N GLY A 242 8.45 5.61 10.17
CA GLY A 242 7.11 5.24 10.62
C GLY A 242 6.07 6.37 10.63
N MET A 243 6.41 7.55 10.10
CA MET A 243 5.56 8.74 10.11
C MET A 243 5.68 9.59 8.84
N SER A 244 4.60 10.27 8.48
CA SER A 244 4.62 11.28 7.41
C SER A 244 3.60 12.40 7.66
N LYS A 245 3.86 13.57 7.09
CA LYS A 245 2.99 14.75 7.17
C LYS A 245 2.52 15.17 5.78
N LEU A 246 1.21 15.41 5.65
CA LEU A 246 0.55 15.92 4.45
C LEU A 246 -0.58 16.88 4.83
N ASN A 247 -0.60 18.07 4.24
CA ASN A 247 -1.68 19.06 4.40
C ASN A 247 -2.09 19.33 5.86
N GLY A 248 -1.09 19.50 6.75
CA GLY A 248 -1.31 19.73 8.19
C GLY A 248 -1.87 18.51 8.94
N THR A 249 -1.76 17.31 8.37
CA THR A 249 -2.12 16.05 9.02
C THR A 249 -0.90 15.15 9.11
N VAL A 250 -0.70 14.52 10.25
CA VAL A 250 0.34 13.50 10.42
C VAL A 250 -0.28 12.10 10.41
N PHE A 251 0.38 11.17 9.73
CA PHE A 251 0.06 9.74 9.68
C PHE A 251 1.18 8.95 10.34
N CYS A 252 0.85 8.14 11.35
CA CYS A 252 1.83 7.46 12.19
C CYS A 252 1.51 5.98 12.39
N TYR A 253 2.54 5.15 12.41
CA TYR A 253 2.43 3.78 12.93
C TYR A 253 3.22 3.65 14.24
N VAL A 254 2.54 3.24 15.31
CA VAL A 254 3.11 3.02 16.63
C VAL A 254 3.37 1.54 16.82
N ASN A 255 4.59 1.17 17.19
CA ASN A 255 5.07 -0.21 17.19
C ASN A 255 5.56 -0.68 18.57
N GLY A 256 4.82 -0.31 19.61
CA GLY A 256 5.06 -0.71 21.00
C GLY A 256 5.70 0.37 21.88
N GLU A 257 6.10 1.51 21.32
CA GLU A 257 6.63 2.63 22.10
C GLU A 257 5.57 3.26 23.01
N SER A 258 5.99 3.78 24.17
CA SER A 258 5.11 4.57 25.04
C SER A 258 4.67 5.88 24.36
N ALA A 259 3.60 6.51 24.86
CA ALA A 259 3.11 7.76 24.30
C ALA A 259 4.15 8.89 24.47
N GLU A 260 4.88 8.87 25.58
CA GLU A 260 5.96 9.78 25.93
C GLU A 260 7.12 9.66 24.92
N GLU A 261 7.64 8.45 24.72
CA GLU A 261 8.71 8.16 23.76
C GLU A 261 8.29 8.54 22.34
N PHE A 262 7.08 8.15 21.94
CA PHE A 262 6.55 8.43 20.62
C PHE A 262 6.34 9.93 20.39
N SER A 263 5.92 10.68 21.42
CA SER A 263 5.78 12.14 21.34
C SER A 263 7.09 12.85 21.00
N GLY A 264 8.22 12.35 21.52
CA GLY A 264 9.56 12.84 21.19
C GLY A 264 9.86 12.68 19.70
N LYS A 265 9.57 11.50 19.14
CA LYS A 265 9.72 11.22 17.70
C LYS A 265 8.80 12.11 16.86
N LEU A 266 7.54 12.25 17.26
CA LEU A 266 6.55 13.05 16.55
C LEU A 266 6.94 14.54 16.47
N ARG A 267 7.56 15.10 17.52
CA ARG A 267 8.08 16.47 17.51
C ARG A 267 9.12 16.72 16.42
N SER A 268 9.89 15.70 16.01
CA SER A 268 10.89 15.82 14.94
C SER A 268 10.30 16.18 13.56
N LEU A 269 9.00 15.94 13.33
CA LEU A 269 8.31 16.30 12.08
C LEU A 269 7.93 17.79 11.98
N GLY A 270 8.09 18.54 13.07
CA GLY A 270 7.60 19.91 13.18
C GLY A 270 6.07 19.96 13.23
N LEU A 271 5.54 20.31 14.41
CA LEU A 271 4.10 20.25 14.70
C LEU A 271 3.37 21.60 14.58
N ARG A 272 4.06 22.68 14.21
CA ARG A 272 3.48 24.03 14.22
C ARG A 272 2.23 24.14 13.34
N ASP A 273 2.30 23.60 12.13
CA ASP A 273 1.25 23.57 11.10
C ASP A 273 0.33 22.33 11.19
N VAL A 274 0.59 21.43 12.14
CA VAL A 274 -0.20 20.22 12.32
C VAL A 274 -1.52 20.55 13.00
N ARG A 275 -2.62 20.13 12.37
CA ARG A 275 -4.00 20.28 12.82
C ARG A 275 -4.56 19.00 13.44
N ARG A 276 -4.01 17.83 13.06
CA ARG A 276 -4.43 16.51 13.57
C ARG A 276 -3.36 15.44 13.32
N VAL A 277 -3.43 14.37 14.12
CA VAL A 277 -2.56 13.20 14.04
C VAL A 277 -3.44 11.95 13.96
N TYR A 278 -3.24 11.15 12.93
CA TYR A 278 -3.84 9.81 12.81
C TYR A 278 -2.79 8.76 13.16
N ILE A 279 -3.14 7.88 14.10
CA ILE A 279 -2.27 6.81 14.55
C ILE A 279 -2.88 5.44 14.22
N ALA A 280 -2.05 4.54 13.72
CA ALA A 280 -2.31 3.11 13.71
C ALA A 280 -1.43 2.44 14.77
N LEU A 281 -2.02 1.58 15.58
CA LEU A 281 -1.35 0.89 16.68
C LEU A 281 -1.05 -0.57 16.30
N ASN A 282 0.15 -1.04 16.64
CA ASN A 282 0.45 -2.47 16.57
C ASN A 282 -0.18 -3.22 17.76
N TYR A 283 -1.35 -3.83 17.57
CA TYR A 283 -2.01 -4.57 18.64
C TYR A 283 -1.37 -5.93 18.99
N SER A 284 -0.32 -6.34 18.28
CA SER A 284 0.55 -7.45 18.73
C SER A 284 1.52 -7.02 19.83
N ARG A 285 1.68 -5.71 20.06
CA ARG A 285 2.61 -5.13 21.05
C ARG A 285 1.94 -4.18 22.03
N LEU A 286 0.75 -3.71 21.71
CA LEU A 286 -0.05 -2.80 22.53
C LEU A 286 -1.37 -3.45 22.86
N ASP A 287 -1.79 -3.32 24.12
CA ASP A 287 -3.10 -3.80 24.57
C ASP A 287 -4.22 -2.98 23.89
N PRO A 288 -5.15 -3.64 23.17
CA PRO A 288 -6.29 -2.97 22.54
C PRO A 288 -7.14 -2.12 23.48
N THR A 289 -7.26 -2.52 24.76
CA THR A 289 -8.05 -1.77 25.75
C THR A 289 -7.44 -0.40 26.07
N ASN A 290 -6.14 -0.25 25.83
CA ASN A 290 -5.38 0.98 26.08
C ASN A 290 -5.28 1.90 24.86
N ALA A 291 -5.93 1.58 23.74
CA ALA A 291 -5.83 2.37 22.51
C ALA A 291 -6.26 3.83 22.69
N LEU A 292 -7.39 4.05 23.38
CA LEU A 292 -7.92 5.40 23.64
C LEU A 292 -7.03 6.17 24.62
N SER A 293 -6.64 5.52 25.74
CA SER A 293 -5.75 6.15 26.72
C SER A 293 -4.37 6.49 26.14
N TYR A 294 -3.87 5.69 25.19
CA TYR A 294 -2.68 6.00 24.42
C TYR A 294 -2.83 7.28 23.59
N ALA A 295 -3.92 7.39 22.84
CA ALA A 295 -4.19 8.57 22.01
C ALA A 295 -4.37 9.84 22.87
N GLU A 296 -5.06 9.74 24.01
CA GLU A 296 -5.23 10.83 24.96
C GLU A 296 -3.90 11.32 25.54
N ARG A 297 -3.04 10.40 26.00
CA ARG A 297 -1.69 10.75 26.48
C ARG A 297 -0.86 11.42 25.38
N LEU A 298 -0.89 10.88 24.16
CA LEU A 298 -0.15 11.48 23.04
C LEU A 298 -0.69 12.88 22.69
N GLN A 299 -2.00 13.08 22.79
CA GLN A 299 -2.63 14.39 22.62
C GLN A 299 -2.17 15.37 23.71
N GLN A 300 -2.12 14.95 24.98
CA GLN A 300 -1.60 15.77 26.08
C GLN A 300 -0.14 16.18 25.85
N HIS A 301 0.72 15.25 25.44
CA HIS A 301 2.14 15.50 25.20
C HIS A 301 2.44 16.38 23.98
N THR A 302 1.52 16.43 23.01
CA THR A 302 1.75 17.12 21.72
C THR A 302 0.90 18.39 21.55
N GLY A 303 -0.17 18.52 22.33
CA GLY A 303 -1.19 19.56 22.16
C GLY A 303 -1.96 19.45 20.83
N LYS A 304 -1.91 18.30 20.16
CA LYS A 304 -2.57 18.07 18.86
C LYS A 304 -3.68 17.03 18.99
N PRO A 305 -4.82 17.19 18.29
CA PRO A 305 -5.84 16.15 18.24
C PRO A 305 -5.26 14.84 17.70
N VAL A 306 -5.42 13.75 18.46
CA VAL A 306 -4.95 12.41 18.09
C VAL A 306 -6.13 11.47 17.90
N MET A 307 -6.13 10.69 16.80
CA MET A 307 -7.18 9.73 16.51
C MET A 307 -6.58 8.37 16.12
N VAL A 308 -7.01 7.32 16.80
CA VAL A 308 -6.75 5.93 16.37
C VAL A 308 -7.60 5.62 15.14
N VAL A 309 -7.00 5.01 14.12
CA VAL A 309 -7.70 4.72 12.85
C VAL A 309 -7.76 3.24 12.49
N ASN A 310 -7.11 2.37 13.27
CA ASN A 310 -7.09 0.94 13.05
C ASN A 310 -7.71 0.17 14.23
N GLU A 311 -8.14 -1.04 13.93
CA GLU A 311 -8.79 -1.98 14.84
C GLU A 311 -7.88 -3.22 15.01
N PRO A 312 -7.99 -3.98 16.12
CA PRO A 312 -7.17 -5.17 16.40
C PRO A 312 -7.60 -6.38 15.57
N VAL A 313 -7.76 -6.19 14.27
CA VAL A 313 -8.33 -7.14 13.31
C VAL A 313 -7.26 -7.59 12.32
N ASN A 314 -7.04 -8.89 12.20
CA ASN A 314 -6.33 -9.51 11.08
C ASN A 314 -7.31 -10.14 10.08
N VAL A 315 -6.81 -10.83 9.04
CA VAL A 315 -7.69 -11.48 8.04
C VAL A 315 -8.63 -12.52 8.66
N VAL A 316 -8.17 -13.33 9.61
CA VAL A 316 -8.99 -14.36 10.25
C VAL A 316 -10.10 -13.71 11.07
N ASP A 317 -9.74 -12.71 11.89
CA ASP A 317 -10.69 -11.95 12.71
C ASP A 317 -11.76 -11.31 11.80
N ALA A 318 -11.36 -10.64 10.72
CA ALA A 318 -12.27 -10.01 9.77
C ALA A 318 -13.25 -11.01 9.13
N VAL A 319 -12.78 -12.20 8.79
CA VAL A 319 -13.63 -13.27 8.24
C VAL A 319 -14.66 -13.72 9.26
N VAL A 320 -14.24 -13.98 10.50
CA VAL A 320 -15.11 -14.40 11.60
C VAL A 320 -16.18 -13.35 11.89
N ASP A 321 -15.80 -12.08 12.01
CA ASP A 321 -16.73 -10.97 12.25
C ASP A 321 -17.82 -10.88 11.17
N GLY A 322 -17.46 -11.11 9.91
CA GLY A 322 -18.43 -11.11 8.80
C GLY A 322 -19.39 -12.29 8.81
N PHE A 323 -19.03 -13.42 9.44
CA PHE A 323 -19.95 -14.55 9.63
C PHE A 323 -20.96 -14.29 10.76
N TRP A 324 -20.55 -13.62 11.83
CA TRP A 324 -21.39 -13.37 13.01
C TRP A 324 -22.19 -12.06 12.94
N GLN A 325 -21.91 -11.18 11.98
CA GLN A 325 -22.73 -9.99 11.68
C GLN A 325 -23.25 -9.98 10.22
N PRO A 326 -24.21 -10.85 9.85
CA PRO A 326 -24.71 -10.93 8.46
C PRO A 326 -25.42 -9.65 7.95
N GLY A 327 -25.72 -8.69 8.84
CA GLY A 327 -26.60 -7.55 8.56
C GLY A 327 -25.92 -6.27 8.04
N LEU A 328 -24.59 -6.17 8.00
CA LEU A 328 -23.88 -4.95 7.57
C LEU A 328 -23.30 -5.07 6.16
N ARG A 329 -24.22 -4.90 5.21
CA ARG A 329 -24.06 -4.45 3.81
C ARG A 329 -22.92 -5.05 2.98
N ARG A 330 -23.36 -5.80 1.97
CA ARG A 330 -22.62 -6.00 0.71
C ARG A 330 -22.14 -4.65 0.18
N PHE A 331 -20.87 -4.56 -0.18
CA PHE A 331 -20.36 -3.45 -1.00
C PHE A 331 -21.24 -3.33 -2.26
N GLY A 332 -22.00 -2.24 -2.41
CA GLY A 332 -22.70 -1.91 -3.64
C GLY A 332 -24.20 -1.59 -3.58
N GLU A 333 -24.82 -1.44 -2.42
CA GLU A 333 -26.18 -0.89 -2.31
C GLU A 333 -26.19 0.32 -1.37
N GLY A 334 -26.35 1.51 -1.95
CA GLY A 334 -26.35 2.82 -1.29
C GLY A 334 -25.74 3.90 -2.18
#